data_AF-A0A9W7YMD7-F1
#
_entry.id   AF-A0A9W7YMD7-F1
#
_cell.length_a   1.000
_cell.length_b   1.000
_cell.length_c   1.000
_cell.angle_alpha   90.00
_cell.angle_beta   90.00
_cell.angle_gamma   90.00
#
_symmetry.space_group_name_H-M   'P 1'
#
loop_
_entity.id
_entity.type
_entity.pdbx_description
1 polymer ?
#
loop_
_entity_poly.entity_id
_entity_poly.type
_entity_poly.pdbx_seq_one_letter_code
_entity_poly.pdbx_strand_id
1 'polypeptide(L)'
;MTTPKAKKSFAQWQDDALSNILSVTLDNANPKRGTRCYLKSVADELRSEGLAVLITTQVFERVLVARLDEDMVVASGISVFEYLVGSWQMSQTVVSNLCGAKGKALDLAVREARVQALREAQLLLVSYMGLSLQIPDMFPQQGR
;
A
#
# COMPACT_ATOMS: atom_id res chain seq x y z
N MET A 1 -14.09 29.19 11.16
CA MET A 1 -13.95 28.18 12.23
C MET A 1 -13.25 26.96 11.64
N THR A 2 -11.96 26.78 11.92
CA THR A 2 -11.20 25.61 11.47
C THR A 2 -11.43 24.47 12.44
N THR A 3 -12.23 23.47 12.04
CA THR A 3 -12.46 22.25 12.82
C THR A 3 -11.11 21.57 13.09
N PRO A 4 -10.80 21.17 14.34
CA PRO A 4 -9.58 20.46 14.64
C PRO A 4 -9.56 19.14 13.87
N LYS A 5 -8.52 18.89 13.08
CA LYS A 5 -8.37 17.64 12.33
C LYS A 5 -8.20 16.50 13.35
N ALA A 6 -9.19 15.60 13.42
CA ALA A 6 -9.18 14.48 14.34
C ALA A 6 -7.88 13.66 14.20
N LYS A 7 -7.32 13.24 15.35
CA LYS A 7 -6.08 12.45 15.40
C LYS A 7 -6.37 11.08 14.78
N LYS A 8 -5.70 10.75 13.67
CA LYS A 8 -5.90 9.48 12.96
C LYS A 8 -5.55 8.29 13.85
N SER A 9 -6.36 7.23 13.80
CA SER A 9 -6.02 5.95 14.43
C SER A 9 -4.83 5.28 13.73
N PHE A 10 -4.25 4.25 14.35
CA PHE A 10 -3.14 3.52 13.74
C PHE A 10 -3.56 2.81 12.44
N ALA A 11 -4.74 2.17 12.42
CA ALA A 11 -5.28 1.53 11.22
C ALA A 11 -5.56 2.53 10.09
N GLN A 12 -6.11 3.71 10.41
CA GLN A 12 -6.31 4.78 9.42
C GLN A 12 -4.99 5.31 8.86
N TRP A 13 -3.96 5.42 9.71
CA TRP A 13 -2.63 5.81 9.25
C TRP A 13 -2.00 4.74 8.34
N GLN A 14 -2.14 3.46 8.68
CA GLN A 14 -1.69 2.36 7.83
C GLN A 14 -2.38 2.43 6.47
N ASP A 15 -3.70 2.62 6.47
CA ASP A 15 -4.49 2.73 5.25
C ASP A 15 -3.97 3.84 4.34
N ASP A 16 -3.76 5.04 4.90
CA ASP A 16 -3.20 6.17 4.15
C ASP A 16 -1.80 5.88 3.57
N ALA A 17 -0.92 5.32 4.40
CA ALA A 17 0.48 5.10 4.05
C ALA A 17 0.62 3.99 3.01
N LEU A 18 -0.03 2.84 3.22
CA LEU A 18 0.02 1.68 2.33
C LEU A 18 -0.74 1.96 1.03
N SER A 19 -1.87 2.68 1.08
CA SER A 19 -2.55 3.20 -0.13
C SER A 19 -1.64 4.10 -0.96
N ASN A 20 -0.79 4.91 -0.31
CA ASN A 20 0.15 5.77 -1.00
C ASN A 20 1.32 4.98 -1.60
N ILE A 21 1.83 3.97 -0.89
CA ILE A 21 2.93 3.13 -1.33
C ILE A 21 2.55 2.33 -2.58
N LEU A 22 1.36 1.73 -2.60
CA LEU A 22 0.89 0.92 -3.72
C LEU A 22 0.08 1.72 -4.76
N SER A 23 -0.19 3.00 -4.52
CA SER A 23 -1.10 3.80 -5.35
C SER A 23 -2.46 3.11 -5.57
N VAL A 24 -3.06 2.64 -4.47
CA VAL A 24 -4.36 1.94 -4.46
C VAL A 24 -5.32 2.55 -3.46
N THR A 25 -6.58 2.16 -3.53
CA THR A 25 -7.58 2.46 -2.52
C THR A 25 -8.63 1.35 -2.43
N LEU A 26 -9.20 1.16 -1.23
CA LEU A 26 -10.38 0.31 -1.00
C LEU A 26 -11.68 1.11 -0.87
N ASP A 27 -11.59 2.43 -1.01
CA ASP A 27 -12.74 3.34 -0.98
C ASP A 27 -13.05 3.82 -2.39
N ASN A 28 -14.22 3.43 -2.91
CA ASN A 28 -14.67 3.84 -4.23
C ASN A 28 -14.90 5.37 -4.33
N ALA A 29 -15.19 6.04 -3.22
CA ALA A 29 -15.40 7.48 -3.15
C ALA A 29 -14.11 8.25 -2.87
N ASN A 30 -12.95 7.60 -2.87
CA ASN A 30 -11.69 8.26 -2.57
C ASN A 30 -11.42 9.41 -3.56
N PRO A 31 -11.15 10.64 -3.10
CA PRO A 31 -10.94 11.78 -3.99
C PRO A 31 -9.70 11.62 -4.89
N LYS A 32 -8.79 10.69 -4.56
CA LYS A 32 -7.60 10.36 -5.35
C LYS A 32 -7.81 9.18 -6.31
N ARG A 33 -9.07 8.76 -6.58
CA ARG A 33 -9.39 7.66 -7.51
C ARG A 33 -8.81 7.85 -8.91
N GLY A 34 -8.57 9.10 -9.34
CA GLY A 34 -7.91 9.38 -10.62
C GLY A 34 -6.43 8.98 -10.67
N THR A 35 -5.78 8.82 -9.51
CA THR A 35 -4.36 8.45 -9.39
C THR A 35 -4.14 7.17 -8.58
N ARG A 36 -5.22 6.52 -8.13
CA ARG A 36 -5.18 5.32 -7.30
C ARG A 36 -6.11 4.26 -7.89
N CYS A 37 -5.59 3.05 -8.06
CA CYS A 37 -6.39 1.91 -8.49
C CYS A 37 -7.38 1.51 -7.37
N TYR A 38 -8.66 1.41 -7.70
CA TYR A 38 -9.67 0.95 -6.76
C TYR A 38 -9.80 -0.57 -6.82
N LEU A 39 -9.39 -1.26 -5.75
CA LEU A 39 -9.45 -2.72 -5.69
C LEU A 39 -10.80 -3.17 -5.15
N LYS A 40 -11.80 -3.18 -6.05
CA LYS A 40 -13.18 -3.52 -5.69
C LYS A 40 -13.31 -4.90 -5.07
N SER A 41 -12.67 -5.91 -5.66
CA SER A 41 -12.73 -7.30 -5.21
C SER A 41 -12.30 -7.44 -3.75
N VAL A 42 -11.15 -6.87 -3.39
CA VAL A 42 -10.64 -6.86 -2.01
C VAL A 42 -11.57 -6.11 -1.07
N ALA A 43 -12.10 -4.95 -1.50
CA ALA A 43 -13.03 -4.18 -0.67
C ALA A 43 -14.34 -4.94 -0.38
N ASP A 44 -14.86 -5.68 -1.36
CA ASP A 44 -16.07 -6.49 -1.23
C ASP A 44 -15.81 -7.74 -0.37
N GLU A 45 -14.66 -8.40 -0.54
CA GLU A 45 -14.22 -9.52 0.31
C GLU A 45 -14.16 -9.11 1.78
N LEU A 46 -13.41 -8.05 2.11
CA LEU A 46 -13.29 -7.58 3.50
C LEU A 46 -14.64 -7.23 4.12
N ARG A 47 -15.53 -6.61 3.34
CA ARG A 47 -16.90 -6.29 3.82
C ARG A 47 -17.70 -7.55 4.10
N SER A 48 -17.58 -8.58 3.25
CA SER A 48 -18.26 -9.87 3.43
C SER A 48 -17.75 -10.64 4.65
N GLU A 49 -16.46 -10.51 4.98
CA GLU A 49 -15.83 -11.08 6.17
C GLU A 49 -16.14 -10.29 7.46
N GLY A 50 -16.84 -9.15 7.36
CA GLY A 50 -17.12 -8.26 8.49
C GLY A 50 -15.88 -7.49 8.98
N LEU A 51 -14.84 -7.39 8.16
CA LEU A 51 -13.61 -6.66 8.45
C LEU A 51 -13.72 -5.18 8.08
N ALA A 52 -12.87 -4.35 8.70
CA ALA A 52 -12.74 -2.96 8.31
C ALA A 52 -12.14 -2.86 6.90
N VAL A 53 -12.75 -2.02 6.04
CA VAL A 53 -12.27 -1.76 4.67
C VAL A 53 -11.12 -0.74 4.72
N LEU A 54 -10.00 -1.16 5.31
CA LEU A 54 -8.78 -0.38 5.50
C LEU A 54 -7.57 -1.24 5.16
N ILE A 55 -6.57 -0.65 4.50
CA ILE A 55 -5.32 -1.33 4.20
C ILE A 55 -4.43 -1.32 5.45
N THR A 56 -4.27 -2.49 6.06
CA THR A 56 -3.37 -2.72 7.20
C THR A 56 -2.34 -3.78 6.85
N THR A 57 -1.29 -3.95 7.65
CA THR A 57 -0.30 -5.02 7.44
C THR A 57 -0.94 -6.42 7.38
N GLN A 58 -2.04 -6.64 8.11
CA GLN A 58 -2.77 -7.91 8.13
C GLN A 58 -3.37 -8.28 6.76
N VAL A 59 -3.83 -7.29 5.99
CA VAL A 59 -4.48 -7.50 4.67
C VAL A 59 -3.59 -7.06 3.52
N PHE A 60 -2.37 -6.59 3.81
CA PHE A 60 -1.46 -5.99 2.83
C PHE A 60 -1.08 -6.96 1.71
N GLU A 61 -0.89 -8.23 2.02
CA GLU A 61 -0.60 -9.26 1.01
C GLU A 61 -1.75 -9.42 0.01
N ARG A 62 -2.99 -9.54 0.50
CA ARG A 62 -4.19 -9.64 -0.36
C ARG A 62 -4.31 -8.43 -1.29
N VAL A 63 -4.08 -7.23 -0.72
CA VAL A 63 -4.08 -5.96 -1.46
C VAL A 63 -2.97 -5.92 -2.51
N LEU A 64 -1.76 -6.39 -2.16
CA LEU A 64 -0.63 -6.43 -3.08
C LEU A 64 -0.91 -7.36 -4.25
N VAL A 65 -1.32 -8.60 -3.99
CA VAL A 65 -1.65 -9.60 -5.02
C VAL A 65 -2.72 -9.05 -5.96
N ALA A 66 -3.85 -8.58 -5.40
CA ALA A 66 -4.92 -8.02 -6.20
C ALA A 66 -4.45 -6.84 -7.06
N ARG A 67 -3.52 -6.01 -6.57
CA ARG A 67 -2.96 -4.91 -7.35
C ARG A 67 -2.04 -5.37 -8.48
N LEU A 68 -1.30 -6.46 -8.28
CA LEU A 68 -0.42 -7.04 -9.30
C LEU A 68 -1.21 -7.77 -10.40
N ASP A 69 -2.39 -8.31 -10.06
CA ASP A 69 -3.32 -8.94 -11.00
C ASP A 69 -4.10 -7.92 -11.85
N GLU A 70 -4.10 -6.64 -11.49
CA GLU A 70 -4.76 -5.59 -12.26
C GLU A 70 -3.94 -5.21 -13.50
N ASP A 71 -4.58 -5.29 -14.67
CA ASP A 71 -4.03 -4.89 -15.99
C ASP A 71 -3.49 -3.45 -16.02
N MET A 72 -3.84 -2.62 -15.04
CA MET A 72 -3.35 -1.25 -14.90
C MET A 72 -1.82 -1.12 -14.78
N VAL A 73 -1.10 -2.12 -14.26
CA VAL A 73 0.38 -2.10 -14.28
C VAL A 73 0.87 -2.10 -15.73
N VAL A 74 0.25 -2.93 -16.56
CA VAL A 74 0.52 -3.06 -18.01
C VAL A 74 0.11 -1.82 -18.78
N ALA A 75 -1.07 -1.25 -18.49
CA ALA A 75 -1.56 -0.03 -19.14
C ALA A 75 -0.64 1.19 -18.92
N SER A 76 0.16 1.16 -17.86
CA SER A 76 1.14 2.20 -17.54
C SER A 76 2.50 1.99 -18.24
N GLY A 77 2.67 0.88 -18.97
CA GLY A 77 3.91 0.54 -19.67
C GLY A 77 5.08 0.12 -18.77
N ILE A 78 4.82 -0.14 -17.49
CA ILE A 78 5.85 -0.56 -16.52
C ILE A 78 5.71 -2.06 -16.23
N SER A 79 6.82 -2.72 -15.98
CA SER A 79 6.79 -4.12 -15.52
C SER A 79 6.36 -4.23 -14.06
N VAL A 80 5.85 -5.40 -13.68
CA VAL A 80 5.55 -5.75 -12.28
C VAL A 80 6.76 -5.54 -11.37
N PHE A 81 7.96 -5.93 -11.82
CA PHE A 81 9.19 -5.72 -11.05
C PHE A 81 9.48 -4.23 -10.82
N GLU A 82 9.39 -3.39 -11.85
CA GLU A 82 9.59 -1.94 -11.72
C GLU A 82 8.56 -1.30 -10.77
N TYR A 83 7.29 -1.73 -10.86
CA TYR A 83 6.24 -1.28 -9.95
C TYR A 83 6.56 -1.65 -8.49
N LEU A 84 7.00 -2.89 -8.23
CA LEU A 84 7.38 -3.34 -6.90
C LEU A 84 8.56 -2.54 -6.35
N VAL A 85 9.60 -2.31 -7.18
CA VAL A 85 10.77 -1.49 -6.82
C VAL A 85 10.34 -0.06 -6.47
N GLY A 86 9.47 0.55 -7.28
CA GLY A 86 8.93 1.90 -7.00
C GLY A 86 8.14 1.95 -5.69
N SER A 87 7.30 0.94 -5.43
CA SER A 87 6.55 0.81 -4.17
C SER A 87 7.50 0.68 -2.97
N TRP A 88 8.56 -0.12 -3.10
CA TRP A 88 9.57 -0.26 -2.06
C TRP A 88 10.34 1.03 -1.81
N GLN A 89 10.77 1.75 -2.86
CA GLN A 89 11.41 3.07 -2.73
C GLN A 89 10.51 4.10 -2.04
N MET A 90 9.22 4.10 -2.38
CA MET A 90 8.23 4.94 -1.71
C MET A 90 8.14 4.59 -0.22
N SER A 91 8.06 3.30 0.13
CA SER A 91 8.03 2.87 1.53
C SER A 91 9.28 3.31 2.30
N GLN A 92 10.47 3.23 1.68
CA GLN A 92 11.74 3.68 2.26
C GLN A 92 11.71 5.19 2.52
N THR A 93 11.11 5.96 1.61
CA THR A 93 10.90 7.40 1.79
C THR A 93 9.97 7.69 2.96
N VAL A 94 8.90 6.92 3.14
CA VAL A 94 8.00 7.08 4.30
C VAL A 94 8.73 6.76 5.61
N VAL A 95 9.50 5.66 5.66
CA VAL A 95 10.32 5.31 6.83
C VAL A 95 11.33 6.42 7.15
N SER A 96 12.04 6.92 6.14
CA SER A 96 13.00 8.02 6.32
C SER A 96 12.34 9.29 6.87
N ASN A 97 11.14 9.63 6.40
CA ASN A 97 10.36 10.75 6.95
C ASN A 97 9.96 10.54 8.42
N LEU A 98 9.61 9.31 8.82
CA LEU A 98 9.29 8.97 10.21
C LEU A 98 10.52 9.01 11.12
N CYS A 99 11.70 8.61 10.64
CA CYS A 99 12.94 8.68 11.41
C CYS A 99 13.55 10.09 11.42
N GLY A 100 13.22 10.91 10.43
CA GLY A 100 13.70 12.28 10.27
C GLY A 100 12.95 13.31 11.13
N ALA A 101 13.14 14.59 10.79
CA ALA A 101 12.57 15.71 11.54
C ALA A 101 11.04 15.66 11.67
N LYS A 102 10.33 15.16 10.64
CA LYS A 102 8.86 15.10 10.62
C LYS A 102 8.29 14.11 11.64
N GLY A 103 9.00 13.02 11.93
CA GLY A 103 8.56 12.04 12.91
C GLY A 103 9.06 12.28 14.33
N LYS A 104 9.98 13.23 14.56
CA LYS A 104 10.42 13.61 15.92
C LYS A 104 9.29 14.23 16.77
N ALA A 105 8.25 14.76 16.14
CA ALA A 105 7.07 15.30 16.82
C ALA A 105 6.07 14.22 17.24
N LEU A 106 6.27 12.96 16.82
CA LEU A 106 5.43 11.84 17.22
C LEU A 106 5.95 11.24 18.53
N ASP A 107 5.02 10.68 19.30
CA ASP A 107 5.37 9.79 20.40
C ASP A 107 6.26 8.62 19.92
N LEU A 108 7.21 8.21 20.74
CA LEU A 108 8.21 7.21 20.39
C LEU A 108 7.55 5.87 20.03
N ALA A 109 6.62 5.39 20.85
CA ALA A 109 5.94 4.12 20.63
C ALA A 109 5.08 4.16 19.36
N VAL A 110 4.40 5.29 19.12
CA VAL A 110 3.64 5.51 17.87
C VAL A 110 4.57 5.47 16.65
N ARG A 111 5.74 6.13 16.73
CA ARG A 111 6.72 6.14 15.64
C ARG A 111 7.26 4.73 15.37
N GLU A 112 7.63 3.99 16.41
CA GLU A 112 8.16 2.64 16.30
C GLU A 112 7.13 1.68 15.69
N ALA A 113 5.88 1.71 16.14
CA ALA A 113 4.80 0.91 15.56
C ALA A 113 4.59 1.20 14.06
N ARG A 114 4.67 2.47 13.67
CA ARG A 114 4.57 2.89 12.26
C ARG A 114 5.74 2.43 11.42
N VAL A 115 6.97 2.53 11.94
CA VAL A 115 8.16 2.03 11.25
C VAL A 115 8.09 0.53 11.09
N GLN A 116 7.69 -0.20 12.14
CA GLN A 116 7.56 -1.65 12.11
C GLN A 116 6.56 -2.13 11.05
N ALA A 117 5.38 -1.51 10.98
CA ALA A 117 4.39 -1.84 9.95
C ALA A 117 4.92 -1.62 8.51
N LEU A 118 5.73 -0.58 8.29
CA LEU A 118 6.35 -0.35 6.98
C LEU A 118 7.46 -1.35 6.67
N ARG A 119 8.21 -1.81 7.68
CA ARG A 119 9.23 -2.85 7.51
C ARG A 119 8.60 -4.19 7.14
N GLU A 120 7.46 -4.54 7.72
CA GLU A 120 6.68 -5.72 7.33
C GLU A 120 6.23 -5.63 5.87
N ALA A 121 5.66 -4.49 5.46
CA ALA A 121 5.28 -4.25 4.07
C ALA A 121 6.50 -4.34 3.11
N GLN A 122 7.67 -3.84 3.52
CA GLN A 122 8.90 -3.92 2.73
C GLN A 122 9.39 -5.35 2.51
N LEU A 123 9.34 -6.19 3.55
CA LEU A 123 9.71 -7.60 3.43
C LEU A 123 8.84 -8.30 2.40
N LEU A 124 7.54 -8.00 2.41
CA LEU A 124 6.59 -8.54 1.44
C LEU A 124 6.91 -8.05 0.02
N LEU A 125 7.13 -6.75 -0.17
CA LEU A 125 7.52 -6.19 -1.47
C LEU A 125 8.80 -6.85 -2.02
N VAL A 126 9.83 -7.03 -1.19
CA VAL A 126 11.08 -7.70 -1.59
C VAL A 126 10.85 -9.17 -1.94
N SER A 127 9.98 -9.86 -1.20
CA SER A 127 9.61 -11.25 -1.51
C SER A 127 8.95 -11.35 -2.89
N TYR A 128 7.97 -10.49 -3.18
CA TYR A 128 7.29 -10.46 -4.47
C TYR A 128 8.18 -10.00 -5.62
N MET A 129 9.19 -9.15 -5.37
CA MET A 129 10.22 -8.85 -6.37
C MET A 129 10.99 -10.13 -6.76
N GLY A 130 11.44 -10.90 -5.76
CA GLY A 130 12.12 -12.18 -5.98
C GLY A 130 11.25 -13.15 -6.77
N LEU A 131 9.97 -13.28 -6.41
CA LEU A 131 9.02 -14.13 -7.12
C LEU A 131 8.82 -13.69 -8.58
N SER A 132 8.67 -12.39 -8.83
CA SER A 132 8.50 -11.87 -10.20
C SER A 132 9.70 -12.12 -11.12
N LEU A 133 10.90 -12.23 -10.56
CA LEU A 133 12.12 -12.57 -11.29
C LEU A 133 12.27 -14.08 -11.52
N GLN A 134 11.83 -14.90 -10.56
CA GLN A 134 11.91 -16.35 -10.63
C GLN A 134 10.81 -16.95 -11.52
N ILE A 135 9.63 -16.33 -11.55
CA ILE A 135 8.46 -16.78 -12.28
C ILE A 135 7.93 -15.60 -13.12
N PRO A 136 8.50 -15.35 -14.31
CA PRO A 136 8.13 -14.22 -15.15
C PRO A 136 6.63 -14.18 -15.53
N ASP A 137 6.00 -15.36 -15.61
CA ASP A 137 4.59 -15.52 -15.99
C ASP A 137 3.62 -15.53 -14.77
N MET A 138 4.12 -15.26 -13.55
CA MET A 138 3.29 -15.32 -12.33
C MET A 138 2.15 -14.29 -12.33
N PHE A 139 2.42 -13.12 -12.92
CA PHE A 139 1.45 -12.03 -13.08
C PHE A 139 1.37 -11.74 -14.58
N PRO A 140 0.58 -12.53 -15.34
CA PRO A 140 0.56 -12.45 -16.79
C PRO A 140 0.10 -11.06 -17.22
N GLN A 141 1.02 -10.30 -17.79
CA GLN A 141 0.75 -8.97 -18.32
C GLN A 141 0.02 -9.14 -19.66
N GLN A 142 -1.32 -9.17 -19.66
CA GLN A 142 -2.07 -9.30 -20.91
C GLN A 142 -1.90 -8.02 -21.74
N GLY A 143 -1.32 -8.15 -22.95
CA GLY A 143 -1.26 -7.05 -23.93
C GLY A 143 0.10 -6.41 -24.17
N ARG A 144 1.17 -7.21 -24.27
CA ARG A 144 2.40 -6.77 -24.95
C ARG A 144 2.37 -7.14 -26.42
#